data_AF-A0A7X6P831-F1
#
_entry.id   AF-A0A7X6P831-F1
#
_cell.length_a   1.000
_cell.length_b   1.000
_cell.length_c   1.000
_cell.angle_alpha   90.00
_cell.angle_beta   90.00
_cell.angle_gamma   90.00
#
_symmetry.space_group_name_H-M   'P 1'
#
loop_
_entity.id
_entity.type
_entity.pdbx_description
1 polymer ?
#
loop_
_entity_poly.entity_id
_entity_poly.type
_entity_poly.pdbx_seq_one_letter_code
_entity_poly.pdbx_strand_id
1 'polypeptide(L)' 'MIQNFQQLRDAAAGKGPVPMAVAMANDPHVIESVSEAAKQGLVRPILVGPVAEVE' A
#
# COMPACT_ATOMS: atom_id res chain seq x y z
N MET A 1 16.71 -1.20 16.57
CA MET A 1 16.62 0.10 15.87
C MET A 1 16.78 -0.18 14.39
N ILE A 2 15.90 0.34 13.54
CA ILE A 2 15.93 0.14 12.08
C ILE A 2 16.91 1.16 11.50
N GLN A 3 17.91 0.72 10.73
CA GLN A 3 19.03 1.55 10.27
C GLN A 3 18.91 1.96 8.80
N ASN A 4 18.07 1.29 8.02
CA ASN A 4 17.87 1.59 6.61
C ASN A 4 16.49 1.14 6.11
N PHE A 5 16.16 1.54 4.88
CA PHE A 5 14.88 1.24 4.26
C PHE A 5 14.66 -0.25 4.02
N GLN A 6 15.69 -1.03 3.70
CA GLN A 6 15.55 -2.47 3.52
C GLN A 6 15.12 -3.14 4.82
N GLN A 7 15.77 -2.81 5.94
CA GLN A 7 15.41 -3.32 7.26
C GLN A 7 13.98 -2.91 7.67
N LEU A 8 13.52 -1.71 7.28
CA LEU A 8 12.14 -1.29 7.49
C LEU A 8 11.17 -2.20 6.72
N ARG A 9 11.47 -2.46 5.44
CA ARG A 9 10.62 -3.30 4.58
C ARG A 9 10.57 -4.75 5.06
N ASP A 10 11.70 -5.31 5.45
CA ASP A 10 11.78 -6.68 5.97
C ASP A 10 10.97 -6.81 7.28
N ALA A 11 11.08 -5.83 8.17
CA ALA A 11 10.31 -5.79 9.41
C ALA A 11 8.79 -5.61 9.16
N ALA A 12 8.40 -4.86 8.13
CA ALA A 12 7.00 -4.69 7.75
C ALA A 12 6.43 -5.97 7.12
N ALA A 13 7.18 -6.62 6.21
CA ALA A 13 6.77 -7.88 5.58
C ALA A 13 6.56 -9.00 6.61
N GLY A 14 7.39 -9.06 7.66
CA GLY A 14 7.26 -10.04 8.74
C GLY A 14 5.98 -9.94 9.57
N LYS A 15 5.22 -8.84 9.48
CA LYS A 15 3.95 -8.64 10.19
C LYS A 15 2.72 -9.07 9.37
N GLY A 16 2.92 -9.42 8.10
CA GLY A 16 1.84 -9.68 7.16
C GLY A 16 1.12 -8.41 6.69
N PRO A 17 0.25 -8.53 5.68
CA PRO A 17 -0.35 -7.39 5.03
C PRO A 17 -1.38 -6.67 5.91
N VAL A 18 -1.22 -5.36 6.08
CA VAL A 18 -2.10 -4.51 6.89
C VAL A 18 -3.29 -4.00 6.06
N PRO A 19 -4.54 -4.16 6.51
CA PRO A 19 -5.70 -3.52 5.87
C PRO A 19 -5.61 -1.99 5.94
N MET A 20 -5.78 -1.29 4.82
CA MET A 20 -5.59 0.17 4.75
C MET A 20 -6.58 0.83 3.79
N ALA A 21 -7.29 1.88 4.24
CA ALA A 21 -8.13 2.70 3.37
C ALA A 21 -7.29 3.74 2.60
N VAL A 22 -7.56 3.90 1.30
CA VAL A 22 -6.87 4.85 0.42
C VAL A 22 -7.88 5.86 -0.11
N ALA A 23 -7.87 7.08 0.44
CA ALA A 23 -8.86 8.12 0.14
C ALA A 23 -8.59 8.90 -1.16
N MET A 24 -7.40 8.76 -1.76
CA MET A 24 -7.00 9.42 -3.00
C MET A 24 -6.76 8.39 -4.10
N ALA A 25 -7.72 7.49 -4.28
CA ALA A 25 -7.62 6.38 -5.22
C ALA A 25 -7.86 6.77 -6.70
N ASN A 26 -7.82 8.06 -7.01
CA ASN A 26 -7.93 8.62 -8.36
C ASN A 26 -6.59 9.19 -8.88
N ASP A 27 -5.54 9.21 -8.04
CA ASP A 27 -4.19 9.61 -8.44
C ASP A 27 -3.39 8.38 -8.92
N PRO A 28 -2.90 8.37 -10.17
CA PRO A 28 -2.13 7.25 -10.72
C PRO A 28 -0.89 6.89 -9.90
N HIS A 29 -0.19 7.87 -9.32
CA HIS A 29 1.01 7.61 -8.51
C HIS A 29 0.67 6.97 -7.17
N VAL A 30 -0.50 7.31 -6.59
CA VAL A 30 -1.01 6.65 -5.38
C VAL A 30 -1.37 5.21 -5.70
N ILE A 31 -2.09 4.97 -6.79
CA ILE A 31 -2.47 3.62 -7.22
C ILE A 31 -1.25 2.75 -7.52
N GLU A 32 -0.26 3.28 -8.24
CA GLU A 32 0.99 2.56 -8.53
C GLU A 32 1.72 2.16 -7.24
N SER A 33 1.90 3.11 -6.32
CA SER A 33 2.58 2.88 -5.04
C SER A 33 1.86 1.83 -4.18
N VAL A 34 0.54 1.93 -4.11
CA VAL A 34 -0.30 1.01 -3.32
C VAL A 34 -0.31 -0.39 -3.96
N SER A 35 -0.37 -0.47 -5.29
CA SER A 35 -0.30 -1.72 -6.04
C SER A 35 1.02 -2.45 -5.79
N GLU A 36 2.15 -1.75 -5.87
CA GLU A 36 3.46 -2.31 -5.56
C GLU A 36 3.56 -2.79 -4.10
N ALA A 37 3.07 -2.01 -3.15
CA ALA A 37 3.03 -2.42 -1.74
C ALA A 37 2.15 -3.67 -1.51
N ALA A 38 1.01 -3.78 -2.21
CA ALA A 38 0.15 -4.94 -2.14
C ALA A 38 0.81 -6.20 -2.73
N LYS A 39 1.48 -6.09 -3.89
CA LYS A 39 2.24 -7.19 -4.51
C LYS A 39 3.35 -7.71 -3.61
N GLN A 40 3.94 -6.83 -2.80
CA GLN A 40 4.98 -7.18 -1.82
C GLN A 40 4.42 -7.75 -0.51
N GLY A 41 3.09 -7.89 -0.40
CA GLY A 41 2.43 -8.43 0.80
C GLY A 41 2.46 -7.48 2.00
N LEU A 42 2.69 -6.18 1.78
CA LEU A 42 2.79 -5.19 2.86
C LEU A 42 1.41 -4.66 3.29
N VAL A 43 0.48 -4.52 2.34
CA VAL A 43 -0.85 -3.93 2.58
C VAL A 43 -1.97 -4.72 1.89
N ARG A 44 -3.18 -4.59 2.43
CA ARG A 44 -4.45 -4.97 1.81
C ARG A 44 -5.27 -3.69 1.62
N PRO A 45 -5.09 -3.00 0.48
CA PRO A 45 -5.69 -1.70 0.29
C PRO A 45 -7.20 -1.82 0.03
N ILE A 46 -7.95 -0.85 0.56
CA ILE A 46 -9.36 -0.61 0.30
C ILE A 46 -9.41 0.77 -0.37
N LEU A 47 -9.64 0.78 -1.67
CA LEU A 47 -9.71 2.02 -2.43
C LEU A 47 -11.04 2.72 -2.13
N VAL A 48 -10.97 4.01 -1.80
CA VAL A 48 -12.13 4.81 -1.41
C VAL A 48 -12.24 5.99 -2.36
N GLY A 49 -13.37 6.09 -3.05
CA GLY A 49 -13.67 7.16 -3.98
C GLY A 49 -14.89 6.82 -4.84
N PRO A 50 -15.29 7.71 -5.75
CA PRO A 50 -16.31 7.42 -6.75
C PRO A 50 -15.87 6.24 -7.62
N VAL A 51 -16.74 5.26 -7.84
CA VAL A 51 -16.40 4.03 -8.62
C VAL A 51 -15.80 4.37 -9.99
N ALA A 52 -16.34 5.38 -10.66
CA ALA A 52 -15.88 5.83 -11.98
C ALA A 52 -14.45 6.40 -12.01
N GLU A 53 -13.86 6.70 -10.86
CA GLU A 53 -12.50 7.26 -10.74
C GLU A 53 -11.48 6.25 -10.21
N VAL A 54 -11.92 5.05 -9.84
CA VAL A 54 -11.15 4.10 -9.01
C VAL A 54 -11.12 2.66 -9.59
N GLU A 55 -12.03 2.30 -10.51
CA GLU A 55 -11.99 1.07 -11.33
C GLU A 55 -11.30 1.30 -12.69
#